data_AF-A0A3P6SXR6-F1
#
_entry.id   AF-A0A3P6SXR6-F1
#
_cell.length_a   1.000
_cell.length_b   1.000
_cell.length_c   1.000
_cell.angle_alpha   90.00
_cell.angle_beta   90.00
_cell.angle_gamma   90.00
#
_symmetry.space_group_name_H-M   'P 1'
#
loop_
_entity.id
_entity.type
_entity.pdbx_description
1 polymer ?
#
loop_
_entity_poly.entity_id
_entity_poly.type
_entity_poly.pdbx_seq_one_letter_code
_entity_poly.pdbx_strand_id
1 'polypeptide(L)'
;MGKERGKASLQSMKKEVEMREHQIPLEELCKELKVNIDKGHSEEEATKLLQQHGLNMLTPPKKRSELLAMLKCLFAGFNFLLWLGSLASLTSYLIESSQSADAKLDNASN
;
A
#
# COMPACT_ATOMS: atom_id res chain seq x y z
N MET A 1 9.07 7.60 -11.68
CA MET A 1 8.22 8.77 -11.97
C MET A 1 6.80 8.47 -12.47
N GLY A 2 6.45 7.25 -12.96
CA GLY A 2 5.09 6.98 -13.47
C GLY A 2 3.99 6.71 -12.43
N LYS A 3 4.34 6.30 -11.20
CA LYS A 3 3.38 5.92 -10.15
C LYS A 3 2.66 7.10 -9.48
N GLU A 4 3.25 8.29 -9.50
CA GLU A 4 2.68 9.48 -8.85
C GLU A 4 1.61 10.15 -9.72
N ARG A 5 1.85 10.24 -11.04
CA ARG A 5 0.86 10.79 -12.00
C ARG A 5 -0.45 9.98 -12.01
N GLY A 6 -0.38 8.65 -11.94
CA GLY A 6 -1.57 7.79 -11.91
C GLY A 6 -2.37 7.87 -10.60
N LYS A 7 -1.74 8.27 -9.47
CA LYS A 7 -2.46 8.48 -8.21
C LYS A 7 -3.17 9.83 -8.17
N ALA A 8 -2.52 10.88 -8.69
CA ALA A 8 -3.13 12.20 -8.81
C ALA A 8 -4.34 12.18 -9.76
N SER A 9 -4.23 11.47 -10.90
CA SER A 9 -5.36 11.32 -11.84
C SER A 9 -6.53 10.51 -11.26
N LEU A 10 -6.24 9.44 -10.50
CA LEU A 10 -7.31 8.70 -9.80
C LEU A 10 -7.98 9.53 -8.70
N GLN A 11 -7.23 10.39 -8.01
CA GLN A 11 -7.80 11.30 -7.01
C GLN A 11 -8.66 12.39 -7.64
N SER A 12 -8.29 12.92 -8.81
CA SER A 12 -9.12 13.89 -9.53
C SER A 12 -10.38 13.26 -10.12
N MET A 13 -10.30 12.02 -10.62
CA MET A 13 -11.46 11.28 -11.17
C MET A 13 -12.45 10.81 -10.09
N LYS A 14 -11.97 10.54 -8.86
CA LYS A 14 -12.85 10.24 -7.72
C LYS A 14 -13.67 11.45 -7.26
N LYS A 15 -13.34 12.65 -7.73
CA LYS A 15 -13.85 13.89 -7.16
C LYS A 15 -15.26 14.23 -7.65
N GLU A 16 -15.70 13.77 -8.83
CA GLU A 16 -16.99 14.18 -9.38
C GLU A 16 -17.61 13.05 -10.23
N VAL A 17 -18.51 12.25 -9.62
CA VAL A 17 -19.47 11.43 -10.37
C VAL A 17 -20.78 12.22 -10.36
N GLU A 18 -21.15 12.78 -11.50
CA GLU A 18 -22.43 13.46 -11.67
C GLU A 18 -23.54 12.40 -11.86
N MET A 19 -24.54 12.40 -10.97
CA MET A 19 -25.69 11.48 -11.05
C MET A 19 -26.89 12.20 -11.67
N ARG A 20 -27.44 11.64 -12.75
CA ARG A 20 -28.57 12.23 -13.52
C ARG A 20 -29.82 11.37 -13.54
N GLU A 21 -29.75 10.17 -12.98
CA GLU A 21 -30.78 9.13 -13.02
C GLU A 21 -32.11 9.59 -12.40
N HIS A 22 -32.07 10.53 -11.46
CA HIS A 22 -33.25 11.09 -10.80
C HIS A 22 -33.91 12.25 -11.57
N GLN A 23 -33.31 12.71 -12.67
CA GLN A 23 -33.80 13.86 -13.47
C GLN A 23 -34.53 13.42 -14.74
N ILE A 24 -34.41 12.15 -15.13
CA ILE A 24 -34.98 11.58 -16.35
C ILE A 24 -36.27 10.79 -16.07
N PRO A 25 -37.19 10.68 -17.04
CA PRO A 25 -38.40 9.87 -16.91
C PRO A 25 -38.08 8.37 -16.77
N LEU A 26 -38.97 7.62 -16.11
CA LEU A 26 -38.76 6.20 -15.80
C LEU A 26 -38.59 5.34 -17.07
N GLU A 27 -39.33 5.62 -18.13
CA GLU A 27 -39.25 4.84 -19.38
C GLU A 27 -37.86 4.95 -20.02
N GLU A 28 -37.24 6.14 -19.93
CA GLU A 28 -35.89 6.39 -20.43
C GLU A 28 -34.84 5.71 -19.54
N LEU A 29 -34.98 5.83 -18.22
CA LEU A 29 -34.10 5.18 -17.25
C LEU A 29 -34.12 3.65 -17.40
N CYS A 30 -35.30 3.04 -17.57
CA CYS A 30 -35.44 1.60 -17.75
C CYS A 30 -34.88 1.10 -19.07
N LYS A 31 -34.94 1.93 -20.12
CA LYS A 31 -34.29 1.64 -21.40
C LYS A 31 -32.77 1.69 -21.29
N GLU A 32 -32.22 2.66 -20.54
CA GLU A 32 -30.78 2.79 -20.31
C GLU A 32 -30.23 1.65 -19.45
N LEU A 33 -30.91 1.33 -18.34
CA LEU A 33 -30.54 0.23 -17.43
C LEU A 33 -30.94 -1.16 -17.93
N LYS A 34 -31.73 -1.24 -19.02
CA LYS A 34 -32.26 -2.49 -19.60
C LYS A 34 -33.01 -3.33 -18.55
N VAL A 35 -33.84 -2.68 -17.74
CA VAL A 35 -34.59 -3.31 -16.65
C VAL A 35 -36.09 -3.15 -16.86
N ASN A 36 -36.86 -4.16 -16.50
CA ASN A 36 -38.31 -4.07 -16.47
C ASN A 36 -38.78 -3.46 -15.14
N ILE A 37 -39.71 -2.49 -15.18
CA ILE A 37 -40.23 -1.82 -13.98
C ILE A 37 -40.95 -2.78 -13.03
N ASP A 38 -41.77 -3.67 -13.57
CA ASP A 38 -42.64 -4.54 -12.75
C ASP A 38 -41.91 -5.79 -12.26
N LYS A 39 -41.03 -6.35 -13.08
CA LYS A 39 -40.36 -7.64 -12.82
C LYS A 39 -38.89 -7.54 -12.45
N GLY A 40 -38.25 -6.39 -12.68
CA GLY A 40 -36.81 -6.23 -12.52
C GLY A 40 -35.99 -6.98 -13.58
N HIS A 41 -34.74 -7.31 -13.24
CA HIS A 41 -33.87 -8.17 -14.06
C HIS A 41 -34.19 -9.64 -13.86
N SER A 42 -33.98 -10.45 -14.90
CA SER A 42 -34.01 -11.90 -14.77
C SER A 42 -32.82 -12.40 -13.92
N GLU A 43 -32.94 -13.58 -13.33
CA GLU A 43 -31.87 -14.19 -12.53
C GLU A 43 -30.58 -14.42 -13.35
N GLU A 44 -30.75 -14.77 -14.63
CA GLU A 44 -29.65 -14.93 -15.59
C GLU A 44 -28.93 -13.60 -15.87
N GLU A 45 -29.69 -12.52 -16.10
CA GLU A 45 -29.14 -11.18 -16.31
C GLU A 45 -28.45 -10.64 -15.06
N ALA A 46 -29.06 -10.82 -13.88
CA ALA A 46 -28.49 -10.41 -12.61
C ALA A 46 -27.14 -11.11 -12.36
N THR A 47 -27.06 -12.41 -12.67
CA THR A 47 -25.81 -13.19 -12.55
C THR A 47 -24.75 -12.69 -13.53
N LYS A 48 -25.14 -12.38 -14.77
CA LYS A 48 -24.23 -11.81 -15.78
C LYS A 48 -23.70 -10.44 -15.36
N LEU A 49 -24.56 -9.55 -14.86
CA LEU A 49 -24.18 -8.24 -14.35
C LEU A 49 -23.25 -8.37 -13.13
N LEU A 50 -23.52 -9.32 -12.23
CA LEU A 50 -22.67 -9.60 -11.07
C LEU A 50 -21.26 -10.05 -11.48
N GLN A 51 -21.14 -10.91 -12.50
CA GLN A 51 -19.85 -11.33 -13.03
C GLN A 51 -19.09 -10.18 -13.70
N GLN A 52 -19.81 -9.27 -14.37
CA GLN A 52 -19.23 -8.13 -15.08
C GLN A 52 -18.78 -7.00 -14.13
N HIS A 53 -19.60 -6.62 -13.17
CA HIS A 53 -19.37 -5.48 -12.28
C HIS A 53 -18.73 -5.86 -10.95
N GLY A 54 -18.82 -7.13 -10.56
CA GLY A 54 -18.39 -7.62 -9.25
C GLY A 54 -19.43 -7.33 -8.15
N LEU A 55 -19.08 -7.72 -6.93
CA LEU A 55 -19.93 -7.51 -5.76
C LEU A 55 -20.11 -6.02 -5.49
N ASN A 56 -21.34 -5.61 -5.15
CA ASN A 56 -21.64 -4.27 -4.65
C ASN A 56 -21.12 -4.09 -3.21
N MET A 57 -19.79 -4.13 -3.07
CA MET A 57 -19.07 -4.00 -1.81
C MET A 57 -17.89 -3.06 -2.01
N LEU A 58 -17.71 -2.14 -1.06
CA LEU A 58 -16.53 -1.28 -1.04
C LEU A 58 -15.27 -2.14 -0.96
N THR A 59 -14.35 -1.95 -1.91
CA THR A 59 -13.07 -2.66 -1.87
C THR A 59 -12.32 -2.26 -0.59
N PRO A 60 -12.00 -3.22 0.29
CA PRO A 60 -11.33 -2.90 1.53
C PRO A 60 -9.96 -2.24 1.24
N PRO A 61 -9.54 -1.28 2.08
CA PRO A 61 -8.26 -0.62 1.88
C PRO A 61 -7.12 -1.65 1.98
N LYS A 62 -6.11 -1.49 1.11
CA LYS A 62 -4.95 -2.38 1.11
C LYS A 62 -4.21 -2.26 2.46
N LYS A 63 -4.34 -3.27 3.32
CA LYS A 63 -3.55 -3.38 4.55
C LYS A 63 -2.11 -3.73 4.20
N ARG A 64 -1.14 -3.11 4.86
CA ARG A 64 0.26 -3.56 4.83
C ARG A 64 0.45 -4.64 5.88
N SER A 65 1.42 -5.53 5.69
CA SER A 65 1.82 -6.47 6.74
C SER A 65 2.38 -5.69 7.94
N GLU A 66 2.09 -6.18 9.14
CA GLU A 66 2.50 -5.55 10.40
C GLU A 66 4.03 -5.51 10.53
N LEU A 67 4.73 -6.56 10.07
CA LEU A 67 6.19 -6.59 10.01
C LEU A 67 6.77 -5.46 9.14
N LEU A 68 6.11 -5.14 8.02
CA LEU A 68 6.57 -4.05 7.15
C LEU A 68 6.32 -2.68 7.80
N ALA A 69 5.28 -2.56 8.63
CA ALA A 69 5.05 -1.35 9.43
C ALA A 69 6.09 -1.21 10.55
N MET A 70 6.43 -2.32 11.23
CA MET A 70 7.50 -2.37 12.24
C MET A 70 8.87 -2.02 11.65
N LEU A 71 9.23 -2.59 10.50
CA LEU A 71 10.49 -2.30 9.82
C LEU A 71 10.58 -0.81 9.43
N LYS A 72 9.46 -0.23 8.98
CA LYS A 72 9.42 1.20 8.68
C LYS A 72 9.63 2.06 9.94
N CYS A 73 9.15 1.64 11.11
CA CYS A 73 9.40 2.32 12.38
C CYS A 73 10.87 2.20 12.82
N LEU A 74 11.48 1.03 12.61
CA LEU A 74 12.87 0.73 12.98
C LEU A 74 13.91 1.56 12.22
N PHE A 75 13.62 1.91 10.96
CA PHE A 75 14.53 2.68 10.10
C PHE A 75 14.10 4.13 9.85
N ALA A 76 13.05 4.62 10.54
CA ALA A 76 12.57 5.99 10.36
C ALA A 76 13.05 6.93 11.47
N GLY A 77 13.22 8.21 11.11
CA GLY A 77 13.48 9.30 12.05
C GLY A 77 14.76 9.10 12.86
N PHE A 78 14.64 9.20 14.18
CA PHE A 78 15.78 9.15 15.11
C PHE A 78 16.41 7.76 15.23
N ASN A 79 15.64 6.67 15.04
CA ASN A 79 16.20 5.31 15.10
C ASN A 79 17.33 5.09 14.08
N PHE A 80 17.33 5.83 12.97
CA PHE A 80 18.42 5.78 12.00
C PHE A 80 19.76 6.29 12.55
N LEU A 81 19.74 7.30 13.41
CA LEU A 81 20.96 7.79 14.09
C LEU A 81 21.50 6.73 15.06
N LEU A 82 20.62 6.00 15.74
CA LEU A 82 21.02 4.90 16.63
C LEU A 82 21.69 3.76 15.86
N TRP A 83 21.20 3.42 14.67
CA TRP A 83 21.86 2.46 13.78
C TRP A 83 23.26 2.90 13.36
N LEU A 84 23.44 4.17 12.98
CA LEU A 84 24.75 4.72 12.63
C LEU A 84 25.72 4.71 13.81
N GLY A 85 25.26 5.11 14.99
CA GLY A 85 26.06 5.08 16.22
C GLY A 85 26.48 3.67 16.59
N SER A 86 25.54 2.71 16.58
CA SER A 86 25.83 1.30 16.83
C SER A 86 26.84 0.73 15.85
N LEU A 87 26.76 1.10 14.57
CA LEU A 87 27.69 0.62 13.55
C LEU A 87 29.09 1.19 13.78
N ALA A 88 29.21 2.49 14.07
CA ALA A 88 30.48 3.13 14.38
C ALA A 88 31.15 2.53 15.64
N SER A 89 30.38 2.29 16.70
CA SER A 89 30.89 1.66 17.93
C SER A 89 31.34 0.22 17.68
N LEU A 90 30.58 -0.55 16.91
CA LEU A 90 30.96 -1.92 16.55
C LEU A 90 32.24 -1.94 15.71
N THR A 91 32.38 -1.04 14.73
CA THR A 91 33.60 -0.92 13.91
C THR A 91 34.82 -0.57 14.77
N SER A 92 34.70 0.38 15.70
CA SER A 92 35.79 0.74 16.61
C SER A 92 36.26 -0.45 17.44
N TYR A 93 35.31 -1.19 18.03
CA TYR A 93 35.61 -2.39 18.81
C TYR A 93 36.30 -3.47 17.97
N LEU A 94 35.84 -3.70 16.73
CA LEU A 94 36.46 -4.67 15.83
C LEU A 94 37.91 -4.31 15.51
N ILE A 95 38.22 -3.04 15.28
CA ILE A 95 39.59 -2.57 15.03
C ILE A 95 40.47 -2.78 16.27
N GLU A 96 40.01 -2.38 17.45
CA GLU A 96 40.74 -2.53 18.71
C GLU A 96 40.99 -4.01 19.05
N SER A 97 39.99 -4.86 18.87
CA SER A 97 40.12 -6.30 19.10
C SER A 97 41.13 -6.97 18.15
N SER A 98 41.24 -6.47 16.92
CA SER A 98 42.18 -6.98 15.91
C SER A 98 43.62 -6.54 16.23
N GLN A 99 43.82 -5.28 16.63
CA GLN A 99 45.14 -4.74 17.01
C GLN A 99 45.67 -5.33 18.33
N SER A 100 44.78 -5.63 19.28
CA SER A 100 45.15 -6.23 20.57
C SER A 100 45.67 -7.67 20.43
N ALA A 101 45.29 -8.37 19.35
CA ALA A 101 45.81 -9.70 19.04
C ALA A 101 47.27 -9.65 18.55
N ASP A 102 47.63 -8.66 17.73
CA ASP A 102 49.01 -8.45 17.24
C ASP A 102 49.92 -7.85 18.33
N ALA A 103 49.44 -6.87 19.10
CA ALA A 103 50.26 -6.16 20.11
C ALA A 103 50.71 -7.02 21.31
N LYS A 104 50.10 -8.19 21.54
CA LYS A 104 50.44 -9.08 22.67
C LYS A 104 51.65 -9.97 22.38
N LEU A 105 52.11 -10.08 21.13
CA LEU A 105 53.20 -10.98 20.74
C LEU A 105 54.61 -10.36 20.84
N ASP A 106 54.73 -9.04 21.03
CA ASP A 106 56.03 -8.34 21.00
C ASP A 106 56.71 -8.16 22.38
N ASN A 107 56.07 -8.56 23.49
CA ASN A 107 56.60 -8.41 24.85
C ASN A 107 57.03 -9.74 25.51
N ALA A 108 57.34 -10.77 24.71
CA ALA A 108 57.72 -12.10 25.22
C ALA A 108 59.11 -12.56 24.72
N SER A 109 60.08 -11.64 24.62
CA SER A 109 61.49 -11.99 24.44
C SER A 109 62.41 -11.05 25.22
N ASN A 110 62.67 -11.41 26.47
CA ASN A 110 63.91 -11.11 27.19
C ASN A 110 64.27 -12.34 28.03
#